data_AF-A0A4Z1IYJ1-F1
#
_entry.id   AF-A0A4Z1IYJ1-F1
#
_cell.length_a   1.000
_cell.length_b   1.000
_cell.length_c   1.000
_cell.angle_alpha   90.00
_cell.angle_beta   90.00
_cell.angle_gamma   90.00
#
_symmetry.space_group_name_H-M   'P 1'
#
loop_
_entity.id
_entity.type
_entity.pdbx_description
1 polymer ?
#
loop_
_entity_poly.entity_id
_entity_poly.type
_entity_poly.pdbx_seq_one_letter_code
_entity_poly.pdbx_strand_id
1 'polypeptide(L)'
;MHLNSHSYNILSVLLLSSFPNLSSCAETVSSTLSRPEIIVAPIQPAKAHLASTALSTPRNRTCHVSSLGSGRDDSPALLAAIKSCNNGGVVQLNETLYTISTALNLKSLQSIDFIISGTIQFSSNITYWTANIFKYTFQNSSAFWQWSGNDINWYGGGTIDGNG
;
A
#
# COMPACT_ATOMS: atom_id res chain seq x y z
N MET A 1 -25.40 67.56 7.81
CA MET A 1 -24.34 68.56 8.05
C MET A 1 -23.01 67.86 7.89
N HIS A 2 -22.18 68.42 7.00
CA HIS A 2 -20.82 68.01 6.66
C HIS A 2 -19.88 68.06 7.87
N LEU A 3 -18.84 67.20 7.86
CA LEU A 3 -17.40 67.43 8.21
C LEU A 3 -16.81 66.13 8.77
N ASN A 4 -16.06 65.36 7.97
CA ASN A 4 -14.63 65.44 7.63
C ASN A 4 -13.66 64.80 8.64
N SER A 5 -12.84 63.93 8.05
CA SER A 5 -11.55 63.35 8.45
C SER A 5 -10.69 64.22 9.38
N HIS A 6 -10.09 63.58 10.39
CA HIS A 6 -8.72 63.86 10.79
C HIS A 6 -8.03 62.59 11.33
N SER A 7 -6.96 62.23 10.64
CA SER A 7 -5.97 61.22 10.97
C SER A 7 -5.17 61.60 12.23
N TYR A 8 -4.91 60.65 13.12
CA TYR A 8 -3.78 60.73 14.05
C TYR A 8 -3.14 59.35 14.26
N ASN A 9 -1.86 59.28 13.87
CA ASN A 9 -0.92 58.20 14.10
C ASN A 9 -0.60 58.09 15.59
N ILE A 10 -0.65 56.90 16.17
CA ILE A 10 0.06 56.60 17.42
C ILE A 10 0.77 55.25 17.26
N LEU A 11 2.09 55.32 17.46
CA LEU A 11 3.11 54.28 17.39
C LEU A 11 2.68 52.94 18.03
N SER A 12 2.69 51.88 17.24
CA SER A 12 2.71 50.50 17.75
C SER A 12 4.11 50.17 18.30
N VAL A 13 4.17 49.86 19.60
CA VAL A 13 5.37 49.37 20.27
C VAL A 13 5.65 47.93 19.81
N LEU A 14 6.75 47.74 19.09
CA LEU A 14 7.28 46.42 18.71
C LEU A 14 7.88 45.75 19.95
N LEU A 15 7.16 44.79 20.54
CA LEU A 15 7.75 43.80 21.43
C LEU A 15 8.41 42.72 20.57
N LEU A 16 9.74 42.78 20.43
CA LEU A 16 10.56 41.68 19.93
C LEU A 16 10.56 40.55 20.95
N SER A 17 9.62 39.63 20.86
CA SER A 17 9.78 38.29 21.43
C SER A 17 10.66 37.47 20.48
N SER A 18 11.91 37.31 20.87
CA SER A 18 12.85 36.37 20.25
C SER A 18 12.35 34.94 20.45
N PHE A 19 11.58 34.43 19.49
CA PHE A 19 11.29 33.00 19.39
C PHE A 19 12.53 32.30 18.84
N PRO A 20 13.16 31.36 19.56
CA PRO A 20 14.18 30.52 18.97
C PRO A 20 13.53 29.72 17.83
N ASN A 21 14.08 29.87 16.62
CA ASN A 21 13.79 29.04 15.47
C ASN A 21 14.02 27.57 15.84
N LEU A 22 12.95 26.86 16.20
CA LEU A 22 12.94 25.41 16.15
C LEU A 22 12.76 25.02 14.68
N SER A 23 13.89 24.94 13.97
CA SER A 23 13.97 24.21 12.72
C SER A 23 13.73 22.73 13.05
N SER A 24 12.46 22.34 13.11
CA SER A 24 12.08 20.93 13.10
C SER A 24 12.31 20.45 11.68
N CYS A 25 13.48 19.87 11.43
CA CYS A 25 13.66 18.95 10.33
C CYS A 25 12.65 17.81 10.57
N ALA A 26 11.51 17.87 9.90
CA ALA A 26 10.71 16.67 9.72
C ALA A 26 11.59 15.73 8.90
N GLU A 27 12.31 14.84 9.58
CA GLU A 27 12.86 13.66 8.95
C GLU A 27 11.65 12.87 8.43
N THR A 28 11.35 13.05 7.16
CA THR A 28 10.63 12.03 6.39
C THR A 28 11.56 10.83 6.34
N VAL A 29 11.54 10.02 7.41
CA VAL A 29 12.06 8.67 7.38
C VAL A 29 11.22 7.97 6.32
N SER A 30 11.76 7.89 5.10
CA SER A 30 11.27 7.00 4.07
C SER A 30 11.50 5.59 4.62
N SER A 31 10.56 5.10 5.42
CA SER A 31 10.58 3.72 5.88
C SER A 31 10.30 2.87 4.65
N THR A 32 11.35 2.53 3.93
CA THR A 32 11.29 1.48 2.91
C THR A 32 11.01 0.20 3.66
N LEU A 33 9.74 -0.12 3.84
CA LEU A 33 9.29 -1.40 4.36
C LEU A 33 9.97 -2.47 3.49
N SER A 34 10.72 -3.37 4.11
CA SER A 34 11.44 -4.45 3.45
C SER A 34 10.92 -5.80 3.94
N ARG A 35 11.27 -6.86 3.21
CA ARG A 35 11.06 -8.24 3.68
C ARG A 35 11.64 -8.39 5.10
N PRO A 36 10.86 -8.82 6.10
CA PRO A 36 11.36 -9.06 7.45
C PRO A 36 12.22 -10.33 7.50
N GLU A 37 13.26 -10.32 8.32
CA GLU A 37 14.01 -11.52 8.66
C GLU A 37 13.20 -12.34 9.69
N ILE A 38 12.79 -13.55 9.32
CA ILE A 38 12.03 -14.45 10.20
C ILE A 38 13.02 -15.34 10.96
N ILE A 39 13.24 -15.04 12.23
CA ILE A 39 14.03 -15.88 13.14
C ILE A 39 13.09 -16.88 13.82
N VAL A 40 13.18 -18.15 13.43
CA VAL A 40 12.41 -19.23 14.07
C VAL A 40 13.18 -19.80 15.27
N ALA A 41 12.68 -19.62 16.49
CA ALA A 41 13.25 -20.19 17.73
C ALA A 41 12.14 -20.63 18.71
N PRO A 42 12.33 -21.70 19.53
CA PRO A 42 13.52 -22.54 19.70
C PRO A 42 13.53 -23.82 18.84
N ILE A 43 14.72 -24.21 18.39
CA ILE A 43 15.03 -25.36 17.54
C ILE A 43 15.05 -26.65 18.39
N GLN A 44 13.91 -27.09 18.91
CA GLN A 44 13.74 -28.46 19.46
C GLN A 44 13.61 -29.45 18.29
N PRO A 45 13.84 -30.78 18.46
CA PRO A 45 14.40 -31.67 17.43
C PRO A 45 13.37 -32.08 16.38
N ALA A 46 12.78 -31.12 15.68
CA ALA A 46 12.01 -31.34 14.50
C ALA A 46 12.98 -31.43 13.33
N LYS A 47 12.98 -32.58 12.64
CA LYS A 47 13.54 -32.69 11.30
C LYS A 47 12.97 -31.54 10.47
N ALA A 48 13.83 -30.79 9.77
CA ALA A 48 13.39 -29.67 8.94
C ALA A 48 12.22 -30.15 8.05
N HIS A 49 11.03 -29.58 8.27
CA HIS A 49 9.80 -30.09 7.64
C HIS A 49 9.86 -29.95 6.11
N LEU A 50 10.75 -29.12 5.58
CA LEU A 50 10.94 -28.95 4.14
C LEU A 50 12.43 -28.74 3.86
N ALA A 51 13.08 -29.74 3.25
CA ALA A 51 14.38 -29.58 2.60
C ALA A 51 14.25 -28.82 1.27
N SER A 52 13.45 -27.76 1.22
CA SER A 52 13.53 -26.80 0.12
C SER A 52 14.67 -25.86 0.44
N THR A 53 15.89 -26.29 0.14
CA THR A 53 17.11 -25.47 0.16
C THR A 53 17.17 -24.49 -1.02
N ALA A 54 16.14 -24.44 -1.87
CA ALA A 54 16.00 -23.40 -2.87
C ALA A 54 15.70 -22.09 -2.14
N LEU A 55 16.76 -21.32 -1.90
CA LEU A 55 16.65 -19.94 -1.43
C LEU A 55 15.70 -19.19 -2.37
N SER A 56 14.71 -18.51 -1.79
CA SER A 56 13.81 -17.62 -2.53
C SER A 56 14.66 -16.63 -3.36
N THR A 57 14.29 -16.44 -4.63
CA THR A 57 15.00 -15.53 -5.54
C THR A 57 15.08 -14.13 -4.93
N PRO A 58 16.27 -13.49 -4.83
CA PRO A 58 16.37 -12.13 -4.33
C PRO A 58 15.48 -11.16 -5.10
N ARG A 59 14.87 -10.20 -4.38
CA ARG A 59 14.08 -9.14 -5.03
C ARG A 59 15.00 -7.98 -5.39
N ASN A 60 15.19 -7.74 -6.68
CA ASN A 60 16.17 -6.76 -7.18
C ASN A 60 15.52 -5.56 -7.86
N ARG A 61 14.21 -5.42 -7.76
CA ARG A 61 13.44 -4.38 -8.45
C ARG A 61 12.21 -4.01 -7.65
N THR A 62 11.84 -2.74 -7.69
CA THR A 62 10.66 -2.21 -7.03
C THR A 62 9.73 -1.54 -8.04
N CYS A 63 8.44 -1.83 -7.95
CA CYS A 63 7.38 -1.24 -8.76
C CYS A 63 6.37 -0.59 -7.82
N HIS A 64 6.33 0.74 -7.86
CA HIS A 64 5.38 1.52 -7.10
C HIS A 64 4.00 1.51 -7.78
N VAL A 65 2.95 1.27 -7.01
CA VAL A 65 1.57 1.44 -7.47
C VAL A 65 1.15 2.88 -7.15
N SER A 66 0.85 3.66 -8.19
CA SER A 66 0.27 5.00 -8.00
C SER A 66 -1.23 4.91 -7.82
N SER A 67 -1.78 5.54 -6.78
CA SER A 67 -3.23 5.71 -6.69
C SER A 67 -3.68 6.85 -7.59
N LEU A 68 -4.82 6.66 -8.24
CA LEU A 68 -5.53 7.67 -9.00
C LEU A 68 -6.31 8.64 -8.11
N GLY A 69 -6.52 8.29 -6.84
CA GLY A 69 -7.30 9.06 -5.88
C GLY A 69 -8.79 9.13 -6.18
N SER A 70 -9.55 9.78 -5.29
CA SER A 70 -10.97 10.10 -5.47
C SER A 70 -11.86 8.89 -5.81
N GLY A 71 -11.53 7.70 -5.28
CA GLY A 71 -12.30 6.47 -5.50
C GLY A 71 -12.21 5.90 -6.92
N ARG A 72 -11.25 6.36 -7.73
CA ARG A 72 -11.04 5.84 -9.09
C ARG A 72 -10.38 4.46 -9.06
N ASP A 73 -10.66 3.65 -10.08
CA ASP A 73 -10.19 2.26 -10.13
C ASP A 73 -8.68 2.16 -10.36
N ASP A 74 -7.94 1.77 -9.32
CA ASP A 74 -6.50 1.54 -9.30
C ASP A 74 -6.12 0.13 -9.77
N SER A 75 -7.09 -0.74 -10.08
CA SER A 75 -6.84 -2.10 -10.56
C SER A 75 -5.87 -2.16 -11.74
N PRO A 76 -5.96 -1.29 -12.78
CA PRO A 76 -5.01 -1.31 -13.90
C PRO A 76 -3.59 -0.94 -13.48
N ALA A 77 -3.42 0.02 -12.56
CA ALA A 77 -2.12 0.43 -12.06
C ALA A 77 -1.47 -0.70 -11.24
N LEU A 78 -2.25 -1.36 -10.38
CA LEU A 78 -1.81 -2.52 -9.62
C LEU A 78 -1.40 -3.67 -10.54
N LEU A 79 -2.22 -4.01 -11.54
CA LEU A 79 -1.90 -5.06 -12.52
C LEU A 79 -0.62 -4.75 -13.31
N ALA A 80 -0.42 -3.50 -13.71
CA ALA A 80 0.78 -3.07 -14.41
C ALA A 80 2.03 -3.21 -13.53
N ALA A 81 1.96 -2.79 -12.27
CA ALA A 81 3.06 -2.92 -11.32
C ALA A 81 3.39 -4.40 -11.03
N ILE A 82 2.38 -5.24 -10.85
CA ILE A 82 2.55 -6.70 -10.66
C ILE A 82 3.21 -7.33 -11.88
N LYS A 83 2.69 -7.03 -13.07
CA LYS A 83 3.23 -7.57 -14.33
C LYS A 83 4.68 -7.13 -14.52
N SER A 84 4.97 -5.87 -14.21
CA SER A 84 6.34 -5.39 -14.20
C SER A 84 7.12 -6.24 -13.22
N CYS A 85 6.84 -6.19 -11.91
CA CYS A 85 7.65 -6.78 -10.85
C CYS A 85 7.62 -8.31 -10.70
N ASN A 86 6.85 -9.04 -11.50
CA ASN A 86 6.90 -10.49 -11.51
C ASN A 86 8.32 -11.00 -11.85
N ASN A 87 8.72 -12.15 -11.28
CA ASN A 87 10.05 -12.76 -11.40
C ASN A 87 11.19 -11.99 -10.69
N GLY A 88 11.07 -11.79 -9.38
CA GLY A 88 12.12 -11.23 -8.53
C GLY A 88 11.96 -9.74 -8.21
N GLY A 89 10.73 -9.26 -8.08
CA GLY A 89 10.45 -7.85 -7.76
C GLY A 89 9.58 -7.65 -6.53
N VAL A 90 9.47 -6.39 -6.14
CA VAL A 90 8.67 -5.88 -5.01
C VAL A 90 7.62 -4.92 -5.54
N VAL A 91 6.35 -5.18 -5.26
CA VAL A 91 5.24 -4.26 -5.52
C VAL A 91 5.00 -3.44 -4.25
N GLN A 92 5.19 -2.12 -4.33
CA GLN A 92 4.98 -1.21 -3.21
C GLN A 92 3.64 -0.48 -3.33
N LEU A 93 2.84 -0.58 -2.25
CA LEU A 93 1.55 0.08 -2.05
C LEU A 93 1.64 0.96 -0.79
N ASN A 94 2.25 2.13 -0.94
CA ASN A 94 2.61 3.04 0.16
C ASN A 94 1.82 4.35 0.20
N GLU A 95 0.90 4.57 -0.73
CA GLU A 95 -0.08 5.65 -0.63
C GLU A 95 -1.24 5.28 0.31
N THR A 96 -2.01 6.27 0.77
CA THR A 96 -3.01 6.07 1.84
C THR A 96 -4.13 5.12 1.45
N LEU A 97 -4.65 5.20 0.22
CA LEU A 97 -5.81 4.45 -0.23
C LEU A 97 -5.66 4.06 -1.69
N TYR A 98 -5.92 2.79 -1.99
CA TYR A 98 -6.04 2.24 -3.33
C TYR A 98 -7.45 1.69 -3.52
N THR A 99 -8.17 2.14 -4.53
CA THR A 99 -9.54 1.66 -4.80
C THR A 99 -9.54 0.60 -5.90
N ILE A 100 -9.91 -0.64 -5.56
CA ILE A 100 -9.99 -1.76 -6.49
C ILE A 100 -11.45 -1.97 -6.89
N SER A 101 -11.77 -1.67 -8.15
CA SER A 101 -13.15 -1.80 -8.70
C SER A 101 -13.25 -2.83 -9.82
N THR A 102 -12.17 -3.56 -10.11
CA THR A 102 -12.14 -4.60 -11.14
C THR A 102 -11.68 -5.92 -10.54
N ALA A 103 -12.29 -7.04 -10.96
CA ALA A 103 -11.91 -8.37 -10.49
C ALA A 103 -10.48 -8.73 -10.93
N LEU A 104 -9.66 -9.20 -9.99
CA LEU A 104 -8.22 -9.46 -10.21
C LEU A 104 -7.95 -10.96 -10.28
N ASN A 105 -7.48 -11.43 -11.44
CA ASN A 105 -7.05 -12.81 -11.66
C ASN A 105 -5.55 -12.86 -11.95
N LEU A 106 -4.76 -13.06 -10.89
CA LEU A 106 -3.31 -13.03 -10.97
C LEU A 106 -2.78 -14.44 -11.11
N LYS A 107 -2.20 -14.74 -12.28
CA LYS A 107 -1.72 -16.08 -12.64
C LYS A 107 -0.23 -16.07 -12.86
N SER A 108 0.38 -17.24 -12.64
CA SER A 108 1.79 -17.49 -12.94
C SER A 108 2.73 -16.46 -12.29
N LEU A 109 2.41 -16.05 -11.07
CA LEU A 109 3.33 -15.23 -10.28
C LEU A 109 4.51 -16.08 -9.84
N GLN A 110 5.70 -15.50 -9.86
CA GLN A 110 6.91 -16.17 -9.45
C GLN A 110 7.77 -15.15 -8.72
N SER A 111 8.15 -15.49 -7.49
CA SER A 111 9.16 -14.74 -6.78
C SER A 111 8.83 -13.24 -6.70
N ILE A 112 7.70 -12.91 -6.09
CA ILE A 112 7.22 -11.52 -5.97
C ILE A 112 6.83 -11.20 -4.52
N ASP A 113 7.22 -10.01 -4.06
CA ASP A 113 6.87 -9.52 -2.73
C ASP A 113 5.93 -8.32 -2.85
N PHE A 114 4.91 -8.27 -2.00
CA PHE A 114 3.98 -7.15 -1.86
C PHE A 114 4.24 -6.46 -0.54
N ILE A 115 4.37 -5.14 -0.57
CA ILE A 115 4.61 -4.33 0.63
C ILE A 115 3.54 -3.27 0.73
N ILE A 116 2.73 -3.37 1.78
CA ILE A 116 1.52 -2.57 1.95
C ILE A 116 1.62 -1.76 3.23
N SER A 117 1.64 -0.44 3.11
CA SER A 117 1.45 0.46 4.26
C SER A 117 0.11 1.20 4.20
N GLY A 118 -0.51 1.29 3.03
CA GLY A 118 -1.83 1.90 2.84
C GLY A 118 -3.01 0.95 3.04
N THR A 119 -4.17 1.38 2.56
CA THR A 119 -5.39 0.56 2.48
C THR A 119 -5.70 0.19 1.04
N ILE A 120 -5.81 -1.09 0.74
CA ILE A 120 -6.41 -1.61 -0.49
C ILE A 120 -7.89 -1.82 -0.20
N GLN A 121 -8.75 -0.96 -0.74
CA GLN A 121 -10.19 -1.02 -0.54
C GLN A 121 -10.90 -1.47 -1.82
N PHE A 122 -11.73 -2.50 -1.70
CA PHE A 122 -12.60 -2.93 -2.79
C PHE A 122 -13.84 -2.03 -2.88
N SER A 123 -14.29 -1.74 -4.10
CA SER A 123 -15.49 -0.93 -4.32
C SER A 123 -16.74 -1.60 -3.74
N SER A 124 -17.74 -0.83 -3.32
CA SER A 124 -19.02 -1.37 -2.80
C SER A 124 -20.02 -1.77 -3.90
N ASN A 125 -19.59 -1.87 -5.16
CA ASN A 125 -20.47 -2.13 -6.30
C ASN A 125 -20.88 -3.62 -6.39
N ILE A 126 -21.87 -4.00 -5.59
CA ILE A 126 -22.38 -5.39 -5.54
C ILE A 126 -22.89 -5.89 -6.91
N THR A 127 -23.49 -5.02 -7.71
CA THR A 127 -23.99 -5.36 -9.06
C THR A 127 -22.83 -5.75 -9.98
N TYR A 128 -21.72 -5.02 -9.93
CA TYR A 128 -20.52 -5.39 -10.68
C TYR A 128 -19.93 -6.69 -10.17
N TRP A 129 -19.77 -6.84 -8.84
CA TRP A 129 -19.12 -8.01 -8.27
C TRP A 129 -19.91 -9.29 -8.56
N THR A 130 -21.22 -9.29 -8.37
CA THR A 130 -22.05 -10.48 -8.67
C THR A 130 -21.97 -10.92 -10.13
N ALA A 131 -21.71 -10.00 -11.06
CA ALA A 131 -21.51 -10.28 -12.49
C ALA A 131 -20.08 -10.72 -12.86
N ASN A 132 -19.06 -10.30 -12.11
CA ASN A 132 -17.64 -10.47 -12.47
C ASN A 132 -16.84 -11.37 -11.50
N ILE A 133 -17.48 -11.87 -10.45
CA ILE A 133 -16.85 -12.74 -9.45
C ILE A 133 -16.47 -14.10 -10.04
N PHE A 134 -15.36 -14.64 -9.56
CA PHE A 134 -14.91 -15.97 -9.93
C PHE A 134 -15.63 -17.00 -9.04
N LYS A 135 -16.38 -17.91 -9.66
CA LYS A 135 -17.19 -18.92 -8.96
C LYS A 135 -16.45 -20.25 -8.85
N TYR A 136 -16.48 -20.85 -7.67
CA TYR A 136 -15.95 -22.18 -7.40
C TYR A 136 -17.09 -23.16 -7.07
N THR A 137 -17.41 -24.03 -8.01
CA THR A 137 -18.58 -24.94 -7.91
C THR A 137 -18.49 -25.90 -6.73
N PHE A 138 -17.31 -26.47 -6.47
CA PHE A 138 -17.15 -27.52 -5.47
C PHE A 138 -17.44 -27.07 -4.02
N GLN A 139 -17.27 -25.78 -3.73
CA GLN A 139 -17.50 -25.20 -2.39
C GLN A 139 -18.68 -24.22 -2.36
N ASN A 140 -19.36 -24.00 -3.49
CA ASN A 140 -20.33 -22.92 -3.67
C ASN A 140 -19.80 -21.57 -3.15
N SER A 141 -18.53 -21.28 -3.44
CA SER A 141 -17.84 -20.07 -3.00
C SER A 141 -17.47 -19.19 -4.17
N SER A 142 -17.15 -17.94 -3.88
CA SER A 142 -16.86 -16.94 -4.90
C SER A 142 -15.74 -16.03 -4.42
N ALA A 143 -14.88 -15.58 -5.34
CA ALA A 143 -13.76 -14.70 -5.05
C ALA A 143 -13.65 -13.60 -6.11
N PHE A 144 -13.26 -12.40 -5.71
CA PHE A 144 -13.01 -11.28 -6.62
C PHE A 144 -11.50 -10.97 -6.77
N TRP A 145 -10.66 -11.60 -5.95
CA TRP A 145 -9.20 -11.53 -6.03
C TRP A 145 -8.59 -12.93 -5.94
N GLN A 146 -7.97 -13.38 -7.03
CA GLN A 146 -7.35 -14.70 -7.13
C GLN A 146 -5.85 -14.60 -7.37
N TRP A 147 -5.12 -15.52 -6.75
CA TRP A 147 -3.67 -15.59 -6.78
C TRP A 147 -3.22 -16.99 -7.16
N SER A 148 -2.32 -17.10 -8.13
CA SER A 148 -1.71 -18.36 -8.54
C SER A 148 -0.26 -18.14 -8.91
N GLY A 149 0.61 -19.02 -8.41
CA GLY A 149 2.06 -18.89 -8.59
C GLY A 149 2.88 -19.59 -7.50
N ASN A 150 4.15 -19.22 -7.42
CA ASN A 150 5.12 -19.74 -6.45
C ASN A 150 5.91 -18.57 -5.84
N ASP A 151 6.22 -18.65 -4.54
CA ASP A 151 7.00 -17.63 -3.82
C ASP A 151 6.38 -16.23 -3.93
N ILE A 152 5.10 -16.13 -3.51
CA ILE A 152 4.32 -14.89 -3.43
C ILE A 152 4.24 -14.50 -1.95
N ASN A 153 4.82 -13.37 -1.57
CA ASN A 153 4.88 -12.95 -0.17
C ASN A 153 4.21 -11.60 0.05
N TRP A 154 3.64 -11.40 1.23
CA TRP A 154 2.96 -10.18 1.65
C TRP A 154 3.58 -9.67 2.94
N TYR A 155 3.90 -8.39 2.96
CA TYR A 155 4.51 -7.71 4.09
C TYR A 155 3.88 -6.33 4.30
N GLY A 156 4.25 -5.74 5.43
CA GLY A 156 3.79 -4.42 5.84
C GLY A 156 2.74 -4.49 6.94
N GLY A 157 2.15 -3.33 7.24
CA GLY A 157 1.14 -3.14 8.29
C GLY A 157 -0.13 -2.45 7.79
N GLY A 158 -0.30 -2.37 6.47
CA GLY A 158 -1.48 -1.80 5.84
C GLY A 158 -2.72 -2.67 5.96
N THR A 159 -3.81 -2.24 5.30
CA THR A 159 -5.13 -2.86 5.40
C THR A 159 -5.60 -3.38 4.04
N ILE A 160 -6.23 -4.56 4.02
CA ILE A 160 -7.03 -5.02 2.89
C ILE A 160 -8.49 -4.96 3.35
N ASP A 161 -9.24 -3.99 2.83
CA ASP A 161 -10.65 -3.81 3.11
C ASP A 161 -11.48 -4.38 1.96
N GLY A 162 -12.07 -5.56 2.20
CA GLY A 162 -12.89 -6.27 1.22
C GLY A 162 -14.25 -5.63 0.95
N ASN A 163 -14.71 -4.69 1.79
CA ASN A 163 -16.00 -4.02 1.67
C ASN A 163 -17.19 -5.00 1.52
N GLY A 164 -17.18 -6.07 2.31
CA GLY A 164 -18.14 -7.17 2.28
C GLY A 164 -18.61 -7.61 3.66
#